data_AF-A0A926EIV7-F1
#
_entry.id   AF-A0A926EIV7-F1
#
_cell.length_a   1.000
_cell.length_b   1.000
_cell.length_c   1.000
_cell.angle_alpha   90.00
_cell.angle_beta   90.00
_cell.angle_gamma   90.00
#
_symmetry.space_group_name_H-M   'P 1'
#
loop_
_entity.id
_entity.type
_entity.pdbx_description
1 polymer ?
#
loop_
_entity_poly.entity_id
_entity_poly.type
_entity_poly.pdbx_seq_one_letter_code
_entity_poly.pdbx_strand_id
1 'polypeptide(L)' 'MDWLKNFRYKQNLTISQMAIELGVSKSLYEKVEYGDRNPSANFIKKFKDRFPDEDINIFFNSK' A
#
# COMPACT_ATOMS: atom_id res chain seq x y z
N MET A 1 -5.27 -2.09 -8.05
CA MET A 1 -3.88 -1.58 -8.02
C MET A 1 -2.92 -2.76 -8.09
N ASP A 2 -2.62 -3.25 -9.29
CA ASP A 2 -1.82 -4.49 -9.44
C ASP A 2 -0.40 -4.39 -8.88
N TRP A 3 0.17 -3.18 -8.88
CA TRP A 3 1.49 -2.92 -8.30
C TRP A 3 1.55 -3.22 -6.80
N LEU A 4 0.58 -2.74 -6.01
CA LEU A 4 0.53 -2.92 -4.54
C LEU A 4 0.46 -4.40 -4.17
N LYS A 5 -0.36 -5.14 -4.90
CA LYS A 5 -0.51 -6.59 -4.75
C LYS A 5 0.79 -7.31 -5.05
N ASN A 6 1.47 -6.94 -6.14
CA ASN A 6 2.77 -7.50 -6.50
C ASN A 6 3.86 -7.15 -5.47
N PHE A 7 3.89 -5.91 -4.99
CA PHE A 7 4.80 -5.48 -3.94
C PHE A 7 4.62 -6.31 -2.67
N ARG A 8 3.37 -6.47 -2.20
CA ARG A 8 3.07 -7.31 -1.04
C ARG A 8 3.52 -8.76 -1.20
N TYR A 9 3.35 -9.34 -2.39
CA TYR A 9 3.83 -10.70 -2.66
C TYR A 9 5.36 -10.81 -2.66
N LYS A 10 6.09 -9.79 -3.14
CA LYS A 10 7.56 -9.76 -3.04
C LYS A 10 8.04 -9.77 -1.59
N GLN A 11 7.28 -9.13 -0.69
CA GLN A 11 7.56 -9.14 0.74
C GLN A 11 7.10 -10.44 1.45
N ASN A 12 6.45 -11.36 0.72
CA ASN A 12 5.86 -12.59 1.25
C ASN A 12 4.86 -12.34 2.40
N LEU A 13 4.09 -11.25 2.31
CA LEU A 13 3.13 -10.85 3.34
C LEU A 13 1.68 -11.11 2.92
N THR A 14 0.85 -11.45 3.90
CA THR A 14 -0.61 -11.40 3.76
C THR A 14 -1.12 -9.97 3.84
N ILE A 15 -2.36 -9.72 3.37
CA ILE A 15 -3.03 -8.40 3.47
C ILE A 15 -3.05 -7.91 4.93
N SER A 16 -3.32 -8.80 5.88
CA SER A 16 -3.33 -8.47 7.32
C SER A 16 -1.95 -8.06 7.83
N GLN A 17 -0.91 -8.82 7.49
CA GLN A 17 0.46 -8.51 7.92
C GLN A 17 0.96 -7.20 7.32
N MET A 18 0.68 -6.97 6.04
CA MET A 18 1.05 -5.73 5.36
C MET A 18 0.32 -4.51 5.95
N ALA A 19 -0.95 -4.67 6.33
CA ALA A 19 -1.69 -3.61 7.01
C ALA A 19 -1.10 -3.29 8.40
N ILE A 20 -0.71 -4.31 9.17
CA ILE A 20 -0.03 -4.14 10.47
C ILE A 20 1.31 -3.43 10.28
N GLU A 21 2.08 -3.84 9.26
CA GLU A 21 3.39 -3.28 8.94
C GLU A 21 3.31 -1.79 8.56
N LEU A 22 2.26 -1.41 7.84
CA LEU A 22 1.98 -0.01 7.50
C LEU A 22 1.26 0.75 8.62
N GLY A 23 0.89 0.10 9.73
CA GLY A 23 0.13 0.73 10.81
C GLY A 23 -1.24 1.24 10.37
N VAL A 24 -1.94 0.49 9.51
CA VAL A 24 -3.28 0.78 9.00
C VAL A 24 -4.24 -0.38 9.26
N SER A 25 -5.54 -0.15 9.14
CA SER A 25 -6.50 -1.25 9.24
C SER A 25 -6.44 -2.15 8.02
N LYS A 26 -6.70 -3.46 8.21
CA LYS A 26 -6.78 -4.44 7.13
C LYS A 26 -7.73 -3.98 6.01
N SER A 27 -8.93 -3.53 6.36
CA SER A 27 -9.93 -3.08 5.39
C SER A 27 -9.48 -1.85 4.60
N LEU A 28 -8.72 -0.94 5.21
CA LEU A 28 -8.16 0.21 4.48
C LEU A 28 -7.14 -0.26 3.46
N TYR A 29 -6.17 -1.07 3.87
CA TYR A 29 -5.15 -1.58 2.97
C TYR A 29 -5.75 -2.41 1.82
N GLU A 30 -6.71 -3.27 2.15
CA GLU A 30 -7.44 -4.10 1.19
C GLU A 30 -8.13 -3.26 0.10
N LYS A 31 -8.92 -2.25 0.49
CA LYS A 31 -9.60 -1.36 -0.46
C LYS A 31 -8.62 -0.57 -1.33
N VAL A 32 -7.46 -0.20 -0.79
CA VAL A 32 -6.42 0.49 -1.55
C VAL A 32 -5.73 -0.46 -2.54
N GLU A 33 -5.40 -1.69 -2.14
CA GLU A 33 -4.82 -2.71 -3.02
C GLU A 33 -5.78 -3.10 -4.16
N TYR A 34 -7.06 -3.29 -3.86
CA TYR A 34 -8.08 -3.59 -4.88
C TYR A 34 -8.42 -2.40 -5.78
N GLY A 35 -8.13 -1.17 -5.34
CA GLY A 35 -8.46 0.05 -6.10
C GLY A 35 -9.87 0.60 -5.80
N ASP A 36 -10.60 -0.01 -4.86
CA ASP A 36 -11.89 0.49 -4.37
C ASP A 36 -11.77 1.85 -3.66
N ARG A 37 -10.57 2.19 -3.18
CA ARG A 37 -10.28 3.46 -2.51
C ARG A 37 -8.91 4.00 -2.91
N ASN A 38 -8.86 5.28 -3.26
CA ASN A 38 -7.60 5.97 -3.48
C ASN A 38 -6.78 6.07 -2.18
N PRO A 39 -5.46 5.83 -2.23
CA PRO A 39 -4.58 6.01 -1.09
C PRO A 39 -4.60 7.48 -0.64
N SER A 40 -4.79 7.72 0.65
CA SER A 40 -4.72 9.08 1.20
C SER A 40 -3.27 9.52 1.37
N ALA A 41 -3.03 10.83 1.49
CA ALA A 41 -1.70 11.35 1.79
C ALA A 41 -1.07 10.70 3.05
N ASN A 42 -1.90 10.39 4.07
CA ASN A 42 -1.44 9.68 5.26
C ASN A 42 -1.02 8.22 4.97
N PHE A 43 -1.73 7.52 4.08
CA PHE A 43 -1.34 6.18 3.64
C PHE A 43 0.00 6.22 2.90
N ILE A 44 0.15 7.16 1.96
CA ILE A 44 1.38 7.32 1.17
C ILE A 44 2.55 7.69 2.07
N LYS A 45 2.35 8.57 3.05
CA LYS A 45 3.36 8.92 4.05
C LYS A 45 3.80 7.69 4.84
N LYS A 46 2.87 6.93 5.43
CA LYS A 46 3.17 5.70 6.18
C LYS A 46 3.89 4.67 5.31
N PHE A 47 3.50 4.56 4.04
CA PHE A 47 4.17 3.70 3.08
C PHE A 47 5.61 4.13 2.82
N LYS A 48 5.86 5.43 2.58
CA LYS A 48 7.22 5.97 2.40
C LYS A 48 8.07 5.83 3.65
N ASP A 49 7.49 6.06 4.83
CA ASP A 49 8.18 5.93 6.11
C ASP A 49 8.63 4.48 6.35
N ARG A 50 7.83 3.50 5.92
CA ARG A 50 8.16 2.07 6.05
C ARG A 50 9.06 1.54 4.92
N PHE A 51 8.86 2.04 3.69
CA PHE A 51 9.56 1.61 2.49
C PHE A 51 10.19 2.84 1.81
N PRO A 52 11.27 3.40 2.40
CA PRO A 52 11.87 4.64 1.92
C PRO A 52 12.52 4.51 0.54
N ASP A 53 12.88 3.31 0.13
CA ASP A 53 13.51 3.04 -1.18
C ASP A 53 12.49 2.94 -2.32
N GLU A 54 11.21 2.77 -2.00
CA GLU A 54 10.16 2.63 -3.01
C GLU A 54 9.72 3.99 -3.57
N ASP A 55 9.40 4.01 -4.86
CA ASP A 55 8.89 5.20 -5.54
C ASP A 55 7.39 5.36 -5.26
N ILE A 56 7.02 6.41 -4.53
CA ILE A 56 5.62 6.72 -4.22
C ILE A 56 4.86 7.35 -5.38
N ASN A 57 5.53 7.76 -6.48
CA ASN A 57 4.88 8.34 -7.65
C ASN A 57 3.89 7.36 -8.31
N ILE A 58 4.07 6.05 -8.09
CA ILE A 58 3.14 4.99 -8.50
C ILE A 58 1.70 5.22 -8.01
N PHE A 59 1.51 5.87 -6.86
CA PHE A 59 0.18 6.14 -6.28
C PHE A 59 -0.52 7.32 -6.95
N PHE A 60 0.23 8.15 -7.69
CA PHE A 60 -0.26 9.35 -8.36
C PHE A 60 -0.44 9.15 -9.87
N ASN A 61 0.20 8.11 -10.44
CA ASN A 61 0.22 7.86 -11.88
C ASN A 61 -0.83 6.85 -12.37
N SER A 62 -1.71 6.38 -11.49
CA SER A 62 -2.87 5.57 -11.87
C SER A 62 -3.99 6.49 -12.38
N LYS A 63 -3.93 6.83 -13.67
CA LYS A 63 -5.07 7.33 -14.45
C LYS A 63 -5.60 6.22 -15.35
#